data_AF-A0A7X7LG24-F1
#
_entry.id   AF-A0A7X7LG24-F1
#
_cell.length_a   1.000
_cell.length_b   1.000
_cell.length_c   1.000
_cell.angle_alpha   90.00
_cell.angle_beta   90.00
_cell.angle_gamma   90.00
#
_symmetry.space_group_name_H-M   'P 1'
#
loop_
_entity.id
_entity.type
_entity.pdbx_description
1 polymer ?
#
loop_
_entity_poly.entity_id
_entity_poly.type
_entity_poly.pdbx_seq_one_letter_code
_entity_poly.pdbx_strand_id
1 'polypeptide(L)'
;MNKIVLNTGLWSAIICLSAFVVWIVSFVGIAIQSPLFAWTNIEAYIDYINNNDQFFQYLAKSFMIVFSLAYMTLSMVLYEFTSTERKILAKIANAFSIMFVILSSAHYFVQISSVRFAVNAKNFSGLGHFIQSNPTSFISSVNMLGWTLFLGLSTSFLYLG
;
A
#
# COMPACT_ATOMS: atom_id res chain seq x y z
N MET A 1 -2.02 -24.88 -21.20
CA MET A 1 -2.25 -23.81 -20.20
C MET A 1 -2.80 -22.59 -20.91
N ASN A 2 -3.71 -21.85 -20.28
CA ASN A 2 -4.37 -20.73 -20.95
C ASN A 2 -3.39 -19.55 -21.13
N LYS A 3 -3.20 -19.09 -22.38
CA LYS A 3 -2.33 -17.96 -22.72
C LYS A 3 -2.75 -16.67 -21.99
N ILE A 4 -4.04 -16.51 -21.72
CA ILE A 4 -4.57 -15.38 -20.94
C ILE A 4 -4.01 -15.41 -19.52
N VAL A 5 -4.04 -16.57 -18.84
CA VAL A 5 -3.54 -16.73 -17.47
C VAL A 5 -2.05 -16.40 -17.39
N LEU A 6 -1.26 -16.93 -18.33
CA LEU A 6 0.18 -16.65 -18.42
C LEU A 6 0.47 -15.16 -18.62
N ASN A 7 -0.18 -14.52 -19.59
CA ASN A 7 0.05 -13.11 -19.89
C ASN A 7 -0.40 -12.20 -18.73
N THR A 8 -1.55 -12.49 -18.11
CA THR A 8 -2.05 -11.73 -16.96
C THR A 8 -1.09 -11.86 -15.77
N GLY A 9 -0.57 -13.06 -15.50
CA GLY A 9 0.42 -13.27 -14.45
C GLY A 9 1.71 -12.49 -14.70
N LEU A 10 2.24 -12.58 -15.92
CA LEU A 10 3.45 -11.86 -16.31
C LEU A 10 3.29 -10.34 -16.16
N TRP A 11 2.22 -9.77 -16.70
CA TRP A 11 1.97 -8.33 -16.58
C TRP A 11 1.74 -7.89 -15.14
N SER A 12 1.00 -8.66 -14.35
CA SER A 12 0.80 -8.36 -12.93
C SER A 12 2.12 -8.37 -12.17
N ALA A 13 3.01 -9.33 -12.44
CA ALA A 13 4.34 -9.38 -11.84
C ALA A 13 5.23 -8.19 -12.26
N ILE A 14 5.21 -7.80 -13.54
CA ILE A 14 5.93 -6.63 -14.03
C ILE A 14 5.42 -5.34 -13.36
N ILE A 15 4.11 -5.20 -13.21
CA ILE A 15 3.50 -4.04 -12.55
C ILE A 15 3.87 -4.01 -11.07
N CYS A 16 3.82 -5.15 -10.36
CA CYS A 16 4.27 -5.25 -8.98
C CYS A 16 5.73 -4.80 -8.83
N LEU A 17 6.64 -5.35 -9.64
CA LEU A 17 8.06 -4.99 -9.62
C LEU A 17 8.25 -3.49 -9.89
N SER A 18 7.63 -2.97 -10.94
CA SER A 18 7.76 -1.57 -11.35
C SER A 18 7.24 -0.64 -10.25
N ALA A 19 6.09 -0.97 -9.65
CA ALA A 19 5.53 -0.18 -8.56
C ALA A 19 6.42 -0.17 -7.32
N PHE A 20 7.04 -1.30 -7.00
CA PHE A 20 7.98 -1.39 -5.89
C PHE A 20 9.28 -0.60 -6.15
N VAL A 21 9.80 -0.61 -7.39
CA VAL A 21 10.94 0.21 -7.79
C VAL A 21 10.63 1.70 -7.65
N VAL A 22 9.47 2.15 -8.15
CA VAL A 22 9.05 3.56 -8.01
C VAL A 22 8.90 3.94 -6.54
N TRP A 23 8.40 3.03 -5.71
CA TRP A 23 8.29 3.23 -4.28
C TRP A 23 9.67 3.40 -3.61
N ILE A 24 10.64 2.54 -3.92
CA ILE A 24 12.02 2.67 -3.42
C ILE A 24 12.62 4.03 -3.83
N VAL A 25 12.50 4.39 -5.12
CA VAL A 25 13.00 5.68 -5.62
C VAL A 25 12.32 6.85 -4.90
N SER A 26 11.02 6.75 -4.63
CA SER A 26 10.27 7.76 -3.88
C SER A 26 10.77 7.88 -2.45
N PHE A 27 11.08 6.78 -1.76
CA PHE A 27 11.64 6.82 -0.41
C PHE A 27 13.02 7.47 -0.36
N VAL A 28 13.87 7.18 -1.35
CA VAL A 28 15.16 7.86 -1.51
C VAL A 28 14.96 9.37 -1.74
N GLY A 29 14.03 9.73 -2.63
CA GLY A 29 13.65 11.12 -2.88
C GLY A 29 13.17 11.85 -1.62
N ILE A 30 12.29 11.21 -0.83
CA ILE A 30 11.82 11.75 0.46
C ILE A 30 12.98 11.98 1.41
N ALA A 31 13.89 11.01 1.56
CA ALA A 31 15.01 11.10 2.48
C ALA A 31 16.01 12.21 2.12
N ILE A 32 16.15 12.52 0.83
CA ILE A 32 17.02 13.60 0.33
C ILE A 32 16.36 14.98 0.49
N GLN A 33 15.05 15.07 0.25
CA GLN A 33 14.34 16.35 0.19
C GLN A 33 13.79 16.83 1.53
N SER A 34 13.47 15.92 2.45
CA SER A 34 12.67 16.25 3.62
C SER A 34 13.21 15.56 4.89
N PRO A 35 13.30 16.27 6.03
CA PRO A 35 13.76 15.68 7.27
C PRO A 35 12.75 14.65 7.80
N LEU A 36 13.17 13.40 7.89
CA LEU A 36 12.32 12.30 8.33
C LEU A 36 11.95 12.48 9.81
N PHE A 37 10.66 12.33 10.13
CA PHE A 37 10.13 12.29 11.51
C PHE A 37 10.40 13.54 12.35
N ALA A 38 10.53 14.72 11.74
CA ALA A 38 10.82 15.98 12.43
C ALA A 38 9.61 16.63 13.15
N TRP A 39 8.44 16.00 13.16
CA TRP A 39 7.21 16.56 13.72
C TRP A 39 6.65 15.65 14.82
N THR A 40 6.07 16.25 15.86
CA THR A 40 5.55 15.53 17.05
C THR A 40 4.09 15.88 17.37
N ASN A 41 3.54 16.92 16.74
CA ASN A 41 2.16 17.37 16.88
C ASN A 41 1.60 17.82 15.52
N ILE A 42 0.31 18.19 15.49
CA ILE A 42 -0.37 18.51 14.25
C ILE A 42 0.12 19.83 13.65
N GLU A 43 0.49 20.81 14.48
CA GLU A 43 1.03 22.10 14.06
C GLU A 43 2.37 21.90 13.34
N ALA A 44 3.29 21.16 13.96
CA ALA A 44 4.58 20.82 13.36
C ALA A 44 4.43 19.96 12.09
N TYR A 45 3.40 19.12 12.01
CA TYR A 45 3.08 18.38 10.78
C TYR A 45 2.64 19.33 9.66
N ILE A 46 1.80 20.32 9.96
CA ILE A 46 1.36 21.34 8.99
C ILE A 46 2.54 22.19 8.51
N ASP A 47 3.42 22.58 9.42
CA ASP A 47 4.64 23.30 9.05
C ASP A 47 5.55 22.42 8.19
N TYR A 48 5.68 21.13 8.52
CA TYR A 48 6.47 20.19 7.73
C TYR A 48 5.94 20.07 6.29
N ILE A 49 4.63 19.86 6.10
CA ILE A 49 4.08 19.68 4.75
C ILE A 49 4.08 20.97 3.92
N ASN A 50 3.99 22.14 4.56
CA ASN A 50 4.03 23.44 3.86
C ASN A 50 5.45 23.81 3.42
N ASN A 51 6.47 23.39 4.16
CA ASN A 51 7.86 23.75 3.91
C ASN A 51 8.65 22.69 3.10
N ASN A 52 8.06 21.53 2.83
CA ASN A 52 8.74 20.45 2.13
C ASN A 52 7.91 19.93 0.96
N ASP A 53 8.58 19.53 -0.13
CA ASP A 53 7.91 18.94 -1.29
C ASP A 53 7.23 17.61 -0.91
N GLN A 54 6.00 17.44 -1.37
CA GLN A 54 5.17 16.26 -1.14
C GLN A 54 5.10 15.33 -2.37
N PHE A 55 5.75 15.68 -3.48
CA PHE A 55 5.71 14.95 -4.74
C PHE A 55 6.04 13.46 -4.56
N PHE A 56 7.22 13.15 -3.99
CA PHE A 56 7.61 11.75 -3.78
C PHE A 56 6.72 11.02 -2.78
N GLN A 57 6.15 11.72 -1.79
CA GLN A 57 5.19 11.09 -0.87
C GLN A 57 3.92 10.68 -1.59
N TYR A 58 3.36 11.54 -2.44
CA TYR A 58 2.18 11.21 -3.23
C TYR A 58 2.49 10.14 -4.28
N LEU A 59 3.65 10.20 -4.92
CA LEU A 59 4.10 9.19 -5.87
C LEU A 59 4.17 7.81 -5.20
N ALA A 60 4.82 7.70 -4.03
CA ALA A 60 4.89 6.47 -3.27
C ALA A 60 3.50 5.92 -2.92
N LYS A 61 2.62 6.76 -2.37
CA LYS A 61 1.26 6.37 -1.97
C LYS A 61 0.42 5.88 -3.16
N SER A 62 0.49 6.57 -4.30
CA SER A 62 -0.23 6.19 -5.52
C SER A 62 0.25 4.85 -6.08
N PHE A 63 1.57 4.63 -6.14
CA PHE A 63 2.10 3.37 -6.65
C PHE A 63 1.87 2.19 -5.72
N MET A 64 1.68 2.41 -4.42
CA MET A 64 1.28 1.35 -3.49
C MET A 64 -0.16 0.87 -3.69
N ILE A 65 -1.06 1.73 -4.19
CA ILE A 65 -2.40 1.32 -4.64
C ILE A 65 -2.29 0.47 -5.92
N VAL A 66 -1.44 0.88 -6.87
CA VAL A 66 -1.19 0.11 -8.10
C VAL A 66 -0.60 -1.26 -7.77
N PHE A 67 0.37 -1.29 -6.86
CA PHE A 67 0.99 -2.53 -6.37
C PHE A 67 -0.05 -3.46 -5.76
N SER A 68 -0.90 -2.97 -4.86
CA SER A 68 -1.85 -3.84 -4.15
C SER A 68 -2.82 -4.50 -5.14
N LEU A 69 -3.38 -3.72 -6.07
CA LEU A 69 -4.27 -4.24 -7.12
C LEU A 69 -3.57 -5.29 -7.99
N ALA A 70 -2.36 -5.00 -8.45
CA ALA A 70 -1.57 -5.94 -9.26
C ALA A 70 -1.21 -7.21 -8.49
N TYR A 71 -0.88 -7.09 -7.20
CA TYR A 71 -0.58 -8.23 -6.34
C TYR A 71 -1.79 -9.17 -6.21
N MET A 72 -3.01 -8.63 -6.04
CA MET A 72 -4.21 -9.46 -5.99
C MET A 72 -4.45 -10.20 -7.30
N THR A 73 -4.29 -9.53 -8.44
CA THR A 73 -4.38 -10.21 -9.74
C THR A 73 -3.33 -11.30 -9.88
N LEU A 74 -2.08 -11.03 -9.46
CA LEU A 74 -1.00 -12.01 -9.46
C LEU A 74 -1.33 -13.22 -8.56
N SER A 75 -1.84 -12.99 -7.35
CA SER A 75 -2.24 -14.05 -6.41
C SER A 75 -3.34 -14.93 -7.00
N MET A 76 -4.35 -14.33 -7.65
CA MET A 76 -5.41 -15.06 -8.34
C MET A 76 -4.88 -15.89 -9.51
N VAL A 77 -3.88 -15.38 -10.23
CA VAL A 77 -3.24 -16.14 -11.31
C VAL A 77 -2.42 -17.31 -10.74
N LEU A 78 -1.67 -17.10 -9.66
CA LEU A 78 -0.83 -18.13 -9.04
C LEU A 78 -1.68 -19.29 -8.48
N TYR A 79 -2.90 -19.03 -8.03
CA TYR A 79 -3.87 -20.07 -7.68
C TYR A 79 -4.12 -21.09 -8.80
N GLU A 80 -4.07 -20.68 -10.08
CA GLU A 80 -4.25 -21.59 -11.22
C GLU A 80 -3.07 -22.57 -11.41
N PHE A 81 -1.93 -22.29 -10.78
CA PHE A 81 -0.72 -23.14 -10.83
C PHE A 81 -0.60 -24.08 -9.62
N THR A 82 -1.42 -23.89 -8.58
CA THR A 82 -1.40 -24.71 -7.38
C THR A 82 -1.99 -26.11 -7.63
N SER A 83 -1.36 -27.15 -7.08
CA SER A 83 -1.85 -28.53 -7.19
C SER A 83 -3.21 -28.71 -6.50
N THR A 84 -4.01 -29.67 -6.97
CA THR A 84 -5.39 -29.87 -6.49
C THR A 84 -5.47 -30.05 -4.97
N GLU A 85 -4.50 -30.75 -4.38
CA GLU A 85 -4.43 -31.07 -2.95
C GLU A 85 -4.22 -29.80 -2.10
N ARG A 86 -3.61 -28.76 -2.69
CA ARG A 86 -3.21 -27.54 -2.00
C ARG A 86 -4.06 -26.32 -2.36
N LYS A 87 -5.04 -26.47 -3.26
CA LYS A 87 -5.94 -25.39 -3.69
C LYS A 87 -6.65 -24.67 -2.54
N ILE A 88 -6.90 -25.33 -1.42
CA ILE A 88 -7.50 -24.68 -0.25
C ILE A 88 -6.58 -23.60 0.34
N LEU A 89 -5.27 -23.85 0.40
CA LEU A 89 -4.28 -22.88 0.90
C LEU A 89 -4.21 -21.66 -0.03
N ALA A 90 -4.15 -21.88 -1.34
CA ALA A 90 -4.16 -20.80 -2.31
C ALA A 90 -5.49 -20.00 -2.33
N LYS A 91 -6.64 -20.63 -2.04
CA LYS A 91 -7.90 -19.90 -1.80
C LYS A 91 -7.84 -19.00 -0.56
N ILE A 92 -7.27 -19.50 0.54
CA ILE A 92 -7.07 -18.71 1.76
C ILE A 92 -6.11 -17.55 1.48
N ALA A 93 -5.03 -17.79 0.73
CA ALA A 93 -4.10 -16.74 0.28
C ALA A 93 -4.80 -15.63 -0.50
N ASN A 94 -5.71 -15.99 -1.42
CA ASN A 94 -6.52 -15.03 -2.18
C ASN A 94 -7.47 -14.23 -1.28
N ALA A 95 -8.11 -14.87 -0.30
CA ALA A 95 -8.97 -14.16 0.65
C ALA A 95 -8.18 -13.08 1.42
N PHE A 96 -6.98 -13.42 1.91
CA PHE A 96 -6.11 -12.44 2.55
C PHE A 96 -5.57 -11.39 1.58
N SER A 97 -5.30 -11.75 0.32
CA SER A 97 -4.91 -10.77 -0.70
C SER A 97 -6.01 -9.73 -0.94
N ILE A 98 -7.28 -10.13 -0.96
CA ILE A 98 -8.40 -9.21 -1.11
C ILE A 98 -8.48 -8.26 0.10
N MET A 99 -8.35 -8.79 1.32
CA MET A 99 -8.32 -7.97 2.54
C MET A 99 -7.16 -6.98 2.52
N PHE A 100 -5.97 -7.41 2.09
CA PHE A 100 -4.81 -6.54 1.90
C PHE A 100 -5.11 -5.40 0.92
N VAL A 101 -5.68 -5.69 -0.26
CA VAL A 101 -6.01 -4.66 -1.26
C VAL A 101 -7.02 -3.66 -0.72
N ILE A 102 -8.07 -4.11 -0.05
CA ILE A 102 -9.10 -3.23 0.51
C ILE A 102 -8.47 -2.27 1.51
N LEU A 103 -7.72 -2.79 2.49
CA LEU A 103 -7.15 -1.95 3.55
C LEU A 103 -6.03 -1.04 3.05
N SER A 104 -5.09 -1.55 2.24
CA SER A 104 -3.99 -0.75 1.71
C SER A 104 -4.50 0.35 0.78
N SER A 105 -5.46 0.03 -0.10
CA SER A 105 -6.04 1.02 -1.02
C SER A 105 -6.83 2.08 -0.26
N ALA A 106 -7.67 1.70 0.70
CA ALA A 106 -8.37 2.67 1.55
C ALA A 106 -7.40 3.56 2.31
N HIS A 107 -6.37 2.97 2.93
CA HIS A 107 -5.31 3.69 3.64
C HIS A 107 -4.66 4.77 2.76
N TYR A 108 -4.10 4.39 1.61
CA TYR A 108 -3.39 5.34 0.75
C TYR A 108 -4.32 6.31 0.04
N PHE A 109 -5.53 5.88 -0.33
CA PHE A 109 -6.51 6.75 -0.94
C PHE A 109 -6.90 7.89 0.02
N VAL A 110 -7.12 7.60 1.30
CA VAL A 110 -7.36 8.62 2.34
C VAL A 110 -6.20 9.62 2.43
N GLN A 111 -4.94 9.17 2.32
CA GLN A 111 -3.78 10.07 2.37
C GLN A 111 -3.71 11.03 1.18
N ILE A 112 -3.98 10.56 -0.03
CA ILE A 112 -3.91 11.38 -1.25
C ILE A 112 -5.17 12.22 -1.50
N SER A 113 -6.28 11.89 -0.81
CA SER A 113 -7.56 12.59 -0.91
C SER A 113 -7.88 13.35 0.38
N SER A 114 -8.64 12.77 1.30
CA SER A 114 -9.20 13.42 2.49
C SER A 114 -8.15 14.16 3.32
N VAL A 115 -6.97 13.57 3.57
CA VAL A 115 -5.89 14.23 4.32
C VAL A 115 -5.38 15.45 3.57
N ARG A 116 -5.04 15.29 2.29
CA ARG A 116 -4.56 16.40 1.43
C ARG A 116 -5.60 17.52 1.34
N PHE A 117 -6.86 17.18 1.15
CA PHE A 117 -7.94 18.16 1.02
C PHE A 117 -8.22 18.89 2.34
N ALA A 118 -8.19 18.18 3.47
CA ALA A 118 -8.34 18.76 4.80
C ALA A 118 -7.21 19.76 5.11
N VAL A 119 -5.96 19.39 4.78
CA VAL A 119 -4.79 20.27 4.88
C VAL A 119 -4.99 21.53 4.04
N ASN A 120 -5.33 21.38 2.77
CA ASN A 120 -5.50 22.52 1.85
C ASN A 120 -6.64 23.45 2.29
N ALA A 121 -7.71 22.88 2.85
CA ALA A 121 -8.85 23.63 3.38
C ALA A 121 -8.61 24.21 4.79
N LYS A 122 -7.43 24.00 5.38
CA LYS A 122 -7.09 24.37 6.77
C LYS A 122 -8.05 23.80 7.80
N ASN A 123 -8.62 22.63 7.53
CA ASN A 123 -9.52 21.92 8.45
C ASN A 123 -8.76 20.77 9.13
N PHE A 124 -8.27 21.01 10.34
CA PHE A 124 -7.38 20.08 11.03
C PHE A 124 -8.07 19.22 12.10
N SER A 125 -9.36 19.46 12.35
CA SER A 125 -10.11 18.73 13.39
C SER A 125 -10.10 17.23 13.10
N GLY A 126 -9.62 16.43 14.05
CA GLY A 126 -9.53 14.97 13.93
C GLY A 126 -8.49 14.45 12.93
N LEU A 127 -7.74 15.33 12.24
CA LEU A 127 -6.78 14.94 11.19
C LEU A 127 -5.68 14.00 11.72
N GLY A 128 -5.33 14.12 13.00
CA GLY A 128 -4.37 13.23 13.68
C GLY A 128 -4.71 11.74 13.59
N HIS A 129 -5.99 11.36 13.50
CA HIS A 129 -6.40 9.96 13.34
C HIS A 129 -6.20 9.41 11.92
N PHE A 130 -5.99 10.30 10.95
CA PHE A 130 -5.89 9.98 9.53
C PHE A 130 -4.50 10.23 8.94
N ILE A 131 -3.51 10.70 9.70
CA ILE A 131 -2.14 10.89 9.20
C ILE A 131 -1.39 9.56 9.29
N GLN A 132 -0.96 9.00 8.15
CA GLN A 132 -0.28 7.68 8.13
C GLN A 132 1.01 7.63 8.96
N SER A 133 1.69 8.76 9.07
CA SER A 133 2.98 8.86 9.75
C SER A 133 2.82 9.09 11.26
N ASN A 134 1.59 9.24 11.75
CA ASN A 134 1.30 9.29 13.18
C ASN A 134 1.13 7.85 13.70
N PRO A 135 2.05 7.33 14.55
CA PRO A 135 2.01 5.95 15.00
C PRO A 135 0.78 5.60 15.84
N THR A 136 0.15 6.59 16.49
CA THR A 136 -1.07 6.40 17.28
C THR A 136 -2.36 6.59 16.47
N SER A 137 -2.24 6.89 15.18
CA SER A 137 -3.41 7.09 14.32
C SER A 137 -4.12 5.79 13.99
N PHE A 138 -5.44 5.87 13.83
CA PHE A 138 -6.25 4.75 13.35
C PHE A 138 -5.75 4.26 11.98
N ILE A 139 -5.40 5.18 11.08
CA ILE A 139 -4.96 4.83 9.73
C ILE A 139 -3.60 4.10 9.74
N SER A 140 -2.70 4.41 10.67
CA SER A 140 -1.44 3.68 10.87
C SER A 140 -1.70 2.23 11.28
N SER A 141 -2.65 2.00 12.19
CA SER A 141 -3.09 0.65 12.56
C SER A 141 -3.68 -0.12 11.37
N VAL A 142 -4.49 0.54 10.53
CA VAL A 142 -5.01 -0.05 9.28
C VAL A 142 -3.88 -0.40 8.32
N ASN A 143 -2.87 0.47 8.19
CA ASN A 143 -1.69 0.22 7.36
C ASN A 143 -0.94 -1.03 7.82
N MET A 144 -0.69 -1.17 9.12
CA MET A 144 -0.02 -2.34 9.69
C MET A 144 -0.86 -3.62 9.51
N LEU A 145 -2.17 -3.55 9.70
CA LEU A 145 -3.06 -4.68 9.49
C LEU A 145 -3.03 -5.16 8.02
N GLY A 146 -3.06 -4.22 7.07
CA GLY A 146 -2.95 -4.52 5.64
C GLY A 146 -1.59 -5.10 5.26
N TRP A 147 -0.53 -4.32 5.44
CA TRP A 147 0.82 -4.62 4.94
C TRP A 147 1.55 -5.71 5.72
N THR A 148 1.39 -5.77 7.03
CA THR A 148 2.13 -6.73 7.85
C THR A 148 1.35 -8.04 7.94
N LEU A 149 0.08 -7.98 8.36
CA LEU A 149 -0.69 -9.20 8.60
C LEU A 149 -1.24 -9.80 7.30
N PHE A 150 -2.09 -9.07 6.56
CA PHE A 150 -2.80 -9.68 5.44
C PHE A 150 -1.92 -9.97 4.23
N LEU A 151 -1.00 -9.08 3.88
CA LEU A 151 -0.01 -9.38 2.84
C LEU A 151 0.86 -10.57 3.27
N GLY A 152 1.39 -10.56 4.51
CA GLY A 152 2.24 -11.63 5.03
C GLY A 152 1.55 -13.00 5.07
N LEU A 153 0.30 -13.06 5.53
CA LEU A 153 -0.51 -14.28 5.49
C LEU A 153 -0.80 -14.70 4.04
N SER A 154 -1.17 -13.76 3.16
CA SER A 154 -1.41 -14.04 1.75
C SER A 154 -0.19 -14.69 1.10
N THR A 155 1.00 -14.09 1.23
CA THR A 155 2.24 -14.64 0.66
C THR A 155 2.61 -15.98 1.29
N SER A 156 2.38 -16.16 2.59
CA SER A 156 2.71 -17.42 3.30
C SER A 156 1.84 -18.58 2.82
N PHE A 157 0.52 -18.37 2.76
CA PHE A 157 -0.40 -19.40 2.26
C PHE A 157 -0.22 -19.67 0.77
N LEU A 158 0.17 -18.66 -0.01
CA LEU A 158 0.49 -18.83 -1.42
C LEU A 158 1.78 -19.63 -1.64
N TYR A 159 2.80 -19.42 -0.80
CA TYR A 159 4.03 -20.20 -0.83
C TYR A 159 3.82 -21.67 -0.43
N LEU A 160 2.96 -21.90 0.57
CA LEU A 160 2.63 -23.26 1.03
C LEU A 160 1.69 -24.01 0.08
N GLY A 161 0.93 -23.28 -0.74
CA GLY A 161 -0.07 -23.80 -1.67
C GLY A 161 0.50 -24.22 -3.02
#